data_AF-A0A960XYM3-F1
#
_entry.id   AF-A0A960XYM3-F1
#
_cell.length_a   1.000
_cell.length_b   1.000
_cell.length_c   1.000
_cell.angle_alpha   90.00
_cell.angle_beta   90.00
_cell.angle_gamma   90.00
#
_symmetry.space_group_name_H-M   'P 1'
#
loop_
_entity.id
_entity.type
_entity.pdbx_description
1 polymer ?
#
loop_
_entity_poly.entity_id
_entity_poly.type
_entity_poly.pdbx_seq_one_letter_code
_entity_poly.pdbx_strand_id
1 'polypeptide(L)'
;MNINSKEAQKFLNAKNIDELLTITCKSNLSAGIKSYLNRLWLKKNKMNSQHLEKARRVHPLYMEKKRKSDQNGRLKRIENDKDFISKSNLPWTEKEIKLLKENPKMSYDELVKKLGRSRDAIHSKRRDLKYYKTDKRDKKIYKTFHNVKVAKPWSSSEIETLKKNSNLSIKELSELLGRTPGSINQKKNDLKEAIEQNSVKNSGATWTEKELKFLQKNLKKSSRELAAILSRSKSSVETKLHKLRKKGDISYRI
;
A
#
# COMPACT_ATOMS: atom_id res chain seq x y z
N MET A 1 4.97 -32.84 27.87
CA MET A 1 6.13 -31.91 27.80
C MET A 1 6.64 -31.68 29.20
N ASN A 2 7.93 -31.93 29.47
CA ASN A 2 8.49 -31.71 30.80
C ASN A 2 8.76 -30.21 30.99
N ILE A 3 7.78 -29.48 31.55
CA ILE A 3 7.85 -28.04 31.84
C ILE A 3 8.90 -27.75 32.92
N ASN A 4 9.40 -28.78 33.60
CA ASN A 4 10.33 -28.64 34.71
C ASN A 4 11.81 -28.53 34.30
N SER A 5 12.09 -28.15 33.05
CA SER A 5 13.48 -27.90 32.65
C SER A 5 13.99 -26.60 33.29
N LYS A 6 15.26 -26.58 33.71
CA LYS A 6 15.94 -25.37 34.22
C LYS A 6 15.78 -24.18 33.26
N GLU A 7 15.72 -24.42 31.96
CA GLU A 7 15.47 -23.37 30.96
C GLU A 7 14.06 -22.78 31.03
N ALA A 8 13.03 -23.61 31.18
CA ALA A 8 11.65 -23.14 31.28
C ALA A 8 11.43 -22.30 32.56
N GLN A 9 12.07 -22.68 33.67
CA GLN A 9 12.05 -21.90 34.91
C GLN A 9 12.65 -20.50 34.72
N LYS A 10 13.71 -20.34 33.91
CA LYS A 10 14.27 -19.01 33.59
C LYS A 10 13.22 -18.08 32.95
N PHE A 11 12.38 -18.59 32.05
CA PHE A 11 11.31 -17.78 31.45
C PHE A 11 10.31 -17.30 32.49
N LEU A 12 9.85 -18.19 33.38
CA LEU A 12 8.83 -17.87 34.39
C LEU A 12 9.34 -16.94 35.50
N ASN A 13 10.66 -16.89 35.68
CA ASN A 13 11.36 -16.09 36.68
C ASN A 13 11.95 -14.78 36.12
N ALA A 14 11.77 -14.48 34.83
CA ALA A 14 12.18 -13.20 34.26
C ALA A 14 11.49 -12.04 34.99
N LYS A 15 12.25 -11.01 35.37
CA LYS A 15 11.77 -9.87 36.18
C LYS A 15 11.02 -8.85 35.34
N ASN A 16 11.41 -8.68 34.09
CA ASN A 16 10.82 -7.73 33.16
C ASN A 16 10.79 -8.28 31.74
N ILE A 17 10.15 -7.53 30.83
CA ILE A 17 9.92 -7.96 29.46
C ILE A 17 11.21 -8.05 28.63
N ASP A 18 12.22 -7.23 28.95
CA ASP A 18 13.51 -7.24 28.26
C ASP A 18 14.34 -8.48 28.63
N GLU A 19 14.33 -8.87 29.91
CA GLU A 19 14.93 -10.11 30.37
C GLU A 19 14.24 -11.32 29.73
N LEU A 20 12.90 -11.33 29.66
CA LEU A 20 12.15 -12.38 28.97
C LEU A 20 12.55 -12.50 27.50
N LEU A 21 12.70 -11.37 26.79
CA LEU A 21 13.11 -11.36 25.39
C LEU A 21 14.56 -11.83 25.20
N THR A 22 15.45 -11.45 26.11
CA THR A 22 16.84 -11.94 26.12
C THR A 22 16.88 -13.46 26.28
N ILE A 23 16.14 -14.02 27.24
CA ILE A 23 16.01 -15.46 27.47
C ILE A 23 15.37 -16.15 26.25
N THR A 24 14.31 -15.56 25.68
CA THR A 24 13.65 -16.05 24.46
C THR A 24 14.62 -16.15 23.29
N CYS A 25 15.45 -15.12 23.10
CA CYS A 25 16.44 -15.08 22.04
C CYS A 25 17.56 -16.10 22.28
N LYS A 26 18.05 -16.27 23.51
CA LYS A 26 19.19 -17.17 23.81
C LYS A 26 18.82 -18.65 23.96
N SER A 27 17.57 -18.98 24.28
CA SER A 27 17.14 -20.36 24.51
C SER A 27 17.17 -21.23 23.24
N ASN A 28 17.40 -22.54 23.44
CA ASN A 28 17.35 -23.57 22.39
C ASN A 28 16.00 -24.29 22.30
N LEU A 29 15.03 -23.90 23.14
CA LEU A 29 13.67 -24.44 23.12
C LEU A 29 13.01 -24.28 21.74
N SER A 30 12.08 -25.17 21.39
CA SER A 30 11.31 -25.04 20.15
C SER A 30 10.42 -23.79 20.15
N ALA A 31 10.11 -23.25 18.97
CA ALA A 31 9.30 -22.03 18.84
C ALA A 31 7.93 -22.16 19.53
N GLY A 32 7.31 -23.34 19.48
CA GLY A 32 6.05 -23.63 20.15
C GLY A 32 6.16 -23.52 21.68
N ILE A 33 7.22 -24.07 22.27
CA ILE A 33 7.47 -24.01 23.71
C ILE A 33 7.75 -22.57 24.15
N LYS A 34 8.59 -21.83 23.42
CA LYS A 34 8.86 -20.41 23.71
C LYS A 34 7.58 -19.57 23.69
N SER A 35 6.71 -19.81 22.70
CA SER A 35 5.41 -19.12 22.59
C SER A 35 4.51 -19.41 23.78
N TYR A 36 4.45 -20.68 24.21
CA TYR A 36 3.70 -21.08 25.40
C TYR A 36 4.23 -20.43 26.68
N LEU A 37 5.54 -20.47 26.94
CA LEU A 37 6.15 -19.88 28.13
C LEU A 37 5.98 -18.35 28.19
N ASN A 38 6.12 -17.67 27.04
CA ASN A 38 5.86 -16.23 26.96
C ASN A 38 4.41 -15.88 27.34
N ARG A 39 3.43 -16.69 26.93
CA ARG A 39 2.01 -16.48 27.31
C ARG A 39 1.79 -16.66 28.81
N LEU A 40 2.40 -17.69 29.41
CA LEU A 40 2.32 -17.90 30.86
C LEU A 40 2.93 -16.74 31.64
N TRP A 41 4.11 -16.25 31.21
CA TRP A 41 4.77 -15.12 31.85
C TRP A 41 3.93 -13.83 31.72
N LEU A 42 3.38 -13.55 30.54
CA LEU A 42 2.51 -12.39 30.33
C LEU A 42 1.28 -12.44 31.24
N LYS A 43 0.63 -13.62 31.36
CA LYS A 43 -0.51 -13.84 32.25
C LYS A 43 -0.15 -13.59 33.71
N LYS A 44 1.00 -14.10 34.18
CA LYS A 44 1.51 -13.90 35.55
C LYS A 44 1.72 -12.42 35.87
N ASN A 45 2.18 -11.63 34.90
CA ASN A 45 2.49 -10.20 35.06
C ASN A 45 1.35 -9.26 34.63
N LYS A 46 0.14 -9.77 34.39
CA LYS A 46 -1.03 -8.99 33.93
C LYS A 46 -0.77 -8.17 32.66
N MET A 47 0.06 -8.68 31.76
CA MET A 47 0.38 -8.05 30.47
C MET A 47 -0.32 -8.78 29.31
N ASN A 48 -0.53 -8.07 28.19
CA ASN A 48 -1.11 -8.65 26.96
C ASN A 48 -0.06 -8.82 25.84
N SER A 49 -0.46 -9.41 24.71
CA SER A 49 0.43 -9.66 23.57
C SER A 49 0.98 -8.38 22.91
N GLN A 50 0.24 -7.26 22.98
CA GLN A 50 0.68 -5.99 22.39
C GLN A 50 1.92 -5.43 23.10
N HIS A 51 2.02 -5.61 24.42
CA HIS A 51 3.21 -5.21 25.19
C HIS A 51 4.45 -5.97 24.71
N LEU A 52 4.31 -7.27 24.48
CA LEU A 52 5.39 -8.12 23.96
C LEU A 52 5.78 -7.74 22.53
N GLU A 53 4.81 -7.43 21.67
CA GLU A 53 5.09 -6.94 20.32
C GLU A 53 5.81 -5.59 20.32
N LYS A 54 5.40 -4.66 21.18
CA LYS A 54 6.07 -3.36 21.32
C LYS A 54 7.51 -3.53 21.78
N ALA A 55 7.76 -4.36 22.80
CA ALA A 55 9.11 -4.64 23.29
C ALA A 55 9.99 -5.34 22.22
N ARG A 56 9.43 -6.29 21.47
CA ARG A 56 10.15 -6.96 20.36
C ARG A 56 10.65 -5.98 19.29
N ARG A 57 9.90 -4.92 18.99
CA ARG A 57 10.27 -3.93 17.96
C ARG A 57 11.52 -3.13 18.34
N VAL A 58 11.79 -2.96 19.63
CA VAL A 58 12.91 -2.15 20.15
C VAL A 58 14.06 -3.01 20.69
N HIS A 59 13.83 -4.28 21.00
CA HIS A 59 14.83 -5.14 21.63
C HIS A 59 15.99 -5.51 20.67
N PRO A 60 17.26 -5.15 20.97
CA PRO A 60 18.38 -5.30 20.03
C PRO A 60 18.60 -6.73 19.53
N LEU A 61 18.66 -7.72 20.43
CA LEU A 61 18.91 -9.13 20.05
C LEU A 61 17.77 -9.71 19.21
N TYR A 62 16.54 -9.25 19.42
CA TYR A 62 15.38 -9.75 18.67
C TYR A 62 15.44 -9.21 17.24
N MET A 63 15.73 -7.91 17.11
CA MET A 63 15.87 -7.26 15.81
C MET A 63 17.07 -7.81 15.02
N GLU A 64 18.18 -8.12 15.67
CA GLU A 64 19.33 -8.77 15.04
C GLU A 64 18.97 -10.16 14.50
N LYS A 65 18.32 -11.01 15.31
CA LYS A 65 17.85 -12.33 14.87
C LYS A 65 16.84 -12.24 13.72
N LYS A 66 15.91 -11.28 13.80
CA LYS A 66 14.93 -11.04 12.73
C LYS A 66 15.63 -10.63 11.43
N ARG A 67 16.57 -9.67 11.49
CA ARG A 67 17.38 -9.27 10.33
C ARG A 67 18.14 -10.43 9.73
N LYS A 68 18.82 -11.25 10.54
CA LYS A 68 19.54 -12.46 10.09
C LYS A 68 18.59 -13.46 9.42
N SER A 69 17.41 -13.69 10.01
CA SER A 69 16.39 -14.56 9.42
C SER A 69 15.86 -14.02 8.09
N ASP A 70 15.59 -12.72 8.01
CA ASP A 70 15.10 -12.06 6.79
C ASP A 70 16.18 -12.05 5.70
N GLN A 71 17.43 -11.81 6.06
CA GLN A 71 18.60 -11.91 5.16
C GLN A 71 18.75 -13.33 4.65
N ASN A 72 18.73 -14.34 5.51
CA ASN A 72 18.81 -15.74 5.09
C ASN A 72 17.63 -16.14 4.21
N GLY A 73 16.41 -15.70 4.53
CA GLY A 73 15.23 -15.92 3.70
C GLY A 73 15.32 -15.20 2.34
N ARG A 74 15.92 -14.01 2.31
CA ARG A 74 16.20 -13.28 1.06
C ARG A 74 17.30 -13.96 0.25
N LEU A 75 18.38 -14.38 0.86
CA LEU A 75 19.48 -15.10 0.20
C LEU A 75 18.99 -16.43 -0.38
N LYS A 76 18.22 -17.22 0.38
CA LYS A 76 17.58 -18.44 -0.13
C LYS A 76 16.63 -18.16 -1.30
N ARG A 77 15.86 -17.07 -1.25
CA ARG A 77 15.03 -16.64 -2.39
C ARG A 77 15.88 -16.27 -3.59
N ILE A 78 16.92 -15.47 -3.42
CA ILE A 78 17.85 -15.09 -4.49
C ILE A 78 18.54 -16.31 -5.07
N GLU A 79 19.02 -17.24 -4.24
CA GLU A 79 19.67 -18.47 -4.68
C GLU A 79 18.72 -19.35 -5.49
N ASN A 80 17.49 -19.52 -5.02
CA ASN A 80 16.46 -20.20 -5.79
C ASN A 80 16.11 -19.42 -7.07
N ASP A 81 15.99 -18.09 -7.00
CA ASP A 81 15.54 -17.25 -8.10
C ASP A 81 16.63 -17.05 -9.18
N LYS A 82 17.92 -17.17 -8.84
CA LYS A 82 19.04 -17.04 -9.80
C LYS A 82 18.88 -17.99 -10.99
N ASP A 83 18.31 -19.17 -10.78
CA ASP A 83 18.04 -20.14 -11.84
C ASP A 83 16.70 -19.88 -12.57
N PHE A 84 15.76 -19.16 -11.94
CA PHE A 84 14.40 -18.93 -12.48
C PHE A 84 14.18 -17.56 -13.13
N ILE A 85 14.95 -16.53 -12.78
CA ILE A 85 14.76 -15.15 -13.27
C ILE A 85 14.99 -15.04 -14.79
N SER A 86 15.74 -15.97 -15.41
CA SER A 86 16.05 -15.87 -16.85
C SER A 86 14.88 -16.17 -17.78
N LYS A 87 13.86 -16.95 -17.36
CA LYS A 87 12.76 -17.39 -18.25
C LYS A 87 11.37 -16.84 -17.92
N SER A 88 11.19 -16.14 -16.81
CA SER A 88 9.86 -15.62 -16.44
C SER A 88 9.32 -14.58 -17.44
N ASN A 89 10.21 -13.81 -18.07
CA ASN A 89 9.85 -12.77 -19.05
C ASN A 89 9.88 -13.25 -20.50
N LEU A 90 10.32 -14.48 -20.78
CA LEU A 90 10.35 -15.00 -22.14
C LEU A 90 8.94 -15.33 -22.64
N PRO A 91 8.63 -15.08 -23.93
CA PRO A 91 7.38 -15.54 -24.52
C PRO A 91 7.27 -17.06 -24.42
N TRP A 92 6.05 -17.58 -24.32
CA TRP A 92 5.79 -19.02 -24.24
C TRP A 92 5.96 -19.66 -25.62
N THR A 93 6.84 -20.65 -25.71
CA THR A 93 7.02 -21.42 -26.95
C THR A 93 5.87 -22.42 -27.15
N GLU A 94 5.63 -22.81 -28.39
CA GLU A 94 4.58 -23.78 -28.72
C GLU A 94 4.78 -25.13 -28.04
N LYS A 95 6.04 -25.58 -27.90
CA LYS A 95 6.39 -26.82 -27.20
C LYS A 95 5.99 -26.76 -25.72
N GLU A 96 6.27 -25.64 -25.04
CA GLU A 96 5.87 -25.44 -23.64
C GLU A 96 4.34 -25.40 -23.50
N ILE A 97 3.64 -24.72 -24.42
CA ILE A 97 2.18 -24.67 -24.44
C ILE A 97 1.59 -26.07 -24.67
N LYS A 98 2.14 -26.84 -25.61
CA LYS A 98 1.73 -28.22 -25.90
C LYS A 98 1.92 -29.11 -24.67
N LEU A 99 3.07 -29.00 -23.99
CA LEU A 99 3.34 -29.73 -22.75
C LEU A 99 2.31 -29.39 -21.65
N LEU A 100 1.99 -28.11 -21.47
CA LEU A 100 0.96 -27.70 -20.50
C LEU A 100 -0.43 -28.23 -20.85
N LYS A 101 -0.77 -28.32 -22.14
CA LYS A 101 -2.05 -28.86 -22.64
C LYS A 101 -2.17 -30.36 -22.43
N GLU A 102 -1.11 -31.12 -22.72
CA GLU A 102 -1.08 -32.58 -22.59
C GLU A 102 -1.07 -33.05 -21.14
N ASN A 103 -0.59 -32.21 -20.22
CA ASN A 103 -0.36 -32.58 -18.82
C ASN A 103 -1.16 -31.73 -17.82
N PRO A 104 -2.50 -31.67 -17.87
CA PRO A 104 -3.30 -30.77 -17.03
C PRO A 104 -3.25 -31.11 -15.53
N LYS A 105 -3.03 -32.38 -15.18
CA LYS A 105 -2.98 -32.87 -13.79
C LYS A 105 -1.57 -32.86 -13.18
N MET A 106 -0.54 -32.59 -13.98
CA MET A 106 0.85 -32.57 -13.50
C MET A 106 1.04 -31.49 -12.44
N SER A 107 1.82 -31.83 -11.40
CA SER A 107 2.08 -30.92 -10.29
C SER A 107 2.91 -29.72 -10.75
N TYR A 108 2.79 -28.60 -10.04
CA TYR A 108 3.58 -27.40 -10.37
C TYR A 108 5.07 -27.66 -10.26
N ASP A 109 5.52 -28.45 -9.28
CA ASP A 109 6.94 -28.68 -9.04
C ASP A 109 7.58 -29.53 -10.16
N GLU A 110 6.84 -30.49 -10.72
CA GLU A 110 7.28 -31.23 -11.91
C GLU A 110 7.36 -30.34 -13.16
N LEU A 111 6.39 -29.44 -13.34
CA LEU A 111 6.39 -28.51 -14.47
C LEU A 111 7.50 -27.46 -14.36
N VAL A 112 7.77 -26.98 -13.15
CA VAL A 112 8.88 -26.08 -12.86
C VAL A 112 10.20 -26.75 -13.26
N LYS A 113 10.39 -28.03 -12.91
CA LYS A 113 11.57 -28.82 -13.34
C LYS A 113 11.62 -29.02 -14.86
N LYS A 114 10.50 -29.33 -15.52
CA LYS A 114 10.46 -29.59 -16.98
C LYS A 114 10.61 -28.34 -17.84
N LEU A 115 10.02 -27.22 -17.41
CA LEU A 115 9.97 -25.98 -18.20
C LEU A 115 11.08 -25.01 -17.81
N GLY A 116 11.64 -25.13 -16.61
CA GLY A 116 12.60 -24.16 -16.07
C GLY A 116 11.97 -22.77 -15.90
N ARG A 117 10.65 -22.69 -15.71
CA ARG A 117 9.91 -21.45 -15.47
C ARG A 117 9.44 -21.40 -14.03
N SER A 118 9.25 -20.19 -13.51
CA SER A 118 8.71 -20.01 -12.16
C SER A 118 7.30 -20.60 -12.03
N ARG A 119 6.99 -21.04 -10.81
CA ARG A 119 5.67 -21.59 -10.46
C ARG A 119 4.53 -20.62 -10.82
N ASP A 120 4.72 -19.33 -10.56
CA ASP A 120 3.74 -18.29 -10.85
C ASP A 120 3.53 -18.07 -12.35
N ALA A 121 4.59 -18.12 -13.16
CA ALA A 121 4.48 -18.03 -14.61
C ALA A 121 3.67 -19.21 -15.18
N ILE A 122 3.97 -20.44 -14.73
CA ILE A 122 3.24 -21.65 -15.11
C ILE A 122 1.77 -21.56 -14.69
N HIS A 123 1.51 -21.14 -13.45
CA HIS A 123 0.16 -20.92 -12.94
C HIS A 123 -0.61 -19.90 -13.78
N SER A 124 -0.03 -18.73 -14.05
CA SER A 124 -0.65 -17.70 -14.88
C SER A 124 -0.94 -18.22 -16.28
N LYS A 125 0.01 -18.90 -16.92
CA LYS A 125 -0.20 -19.42 -18.29
C LYS A 125 -1.26 -20.50 -18.35
N ARG A 126 -1.28 -21.44 -17.39
CA ARG A 126 -2.34 -22.46 -17.29
C ARG A 126 -3.72 -21.82 -17.11
N ARG A 127 -3.80 -20.74 -16.33
CA ARG A 127 -5.02 -19.95 -16.16
C ARG A 127 -5.46 -19.31 -17.48
N ASP A 128 -4.55 -18.68 -18.22
CA ASP A 128 -4.85 -18.02 -19.50
C ASP A 128 -5.34 -19.02 -20.54
N LEU A 129 -4.78 -20.24 -20.53
CA LEU A 129 -5.20 -21.32 -21.41
C LEU A 129 -6.52 -22.00 -20.99
N LYS A 130 -7.14 -21.60 -19.87
CA LYS A 130 -8.41 -22.14 -19.35
C LYS A 130 -8.45 -23.66 -19.08
N TYR A 131 -7.30 -24.35 -19.01
CA TYR A 131 -7.24 -25.80 -18.76
C TYR A 131 -7.31 -26.19 -17.29
N TYR A 132 -7.38 -25.22 -16.38
CA TYR A 132 -7.62 -25.50 -14.97
C TYR A 132 -9.12 -25.55 -14.73
N LYS A 133 -9.65 -26.74 -14.35
CA LYS A 133 -10.87 -26.79 -13.54
C LYS A 133 -10.50 -26.10 -12.23
N THR A 134 -10.76 -24.80 -12.14
CA THR A 134 -10.52 -23.99 -10.95
C THR A 134 -10.99 -24.78 -9.74
N ASP A 135 -10.05 -25.04 -8.82
CA ASP A 135 -10.37 -25.61 -7.52
C ASP A 135 -11.55 -24.79 -6.97
N LYS A 136 -12.50 -25.42 -6.27
CA LYS A 136 -13.67 -24.71 -5.73
C LYS A 136 -13.24 -23.48 -4.90
N ARG A 137 -12.05 -23.51 -4.30
CA ARG A 137 -11.41 -22.38 -3.61
C ARG A 137 -11.05 -21.24 -4.57
N ASP A 138 -10.42 -21.55 -5.70
CA ASP A 138 -10.11 -20.57 -6.74
C ASP A 138 -11.39 -20.01 -7.36
N LYS A 139 -12.43 -20.82 -7.57
CA LYS A 139 -13.74 -20.30 -8.03
C LYS A 139 -14.35 -19.31 -7.06
N LYS A 140 -14.18 -19.48 -5.75
CA LYS A 140 -14.67 -18.54 -4.74
C LYS A 140 -13.90 -17.23 -4.83
N ILE A 141 -12.57 -17.29 -4.85
CA ILE A 141 -11.70 -16.11 -5.06
C ILE A 141 -12.05 -15.42 -6.38
N TYR A 142 -12.19 -16.19 -7.46
CA TYR A 142 -12.51 -15.71 -8.79
C TYR A 142 -13.90 -15.07 -8.86
N LYS A 143 -14.93 -15.65 -8.22
CA LYS A 143 -16.25 -15.01 -8.08
C LYS A 143 -16.15 -13.71 -7.30
N THR A 144 -15.34 -13.65 -6.23
CA THR A 144 -15.14 -12.41 -5.48
C THR A 144 -14.47 -11.32 -6.32
N PHE A 145 -13.50 -11.68 -7.18
CA PHE A 145 -12.79 -10.73 -8.05
C PHE A 145 -13.53 -10.39 -9.37
N HIS A 146 -14.32 -11.30 -9.93
CA HIS A 146 -15.03 -11.10 -11.20
C HIS A 146 -16.48 -10.63 -11.02
N ASN A 147 -17.07 -10.78 -9.82
CA ASN A 147 -18.26 -10.02 -9.43
C ASN A 147 -17.91 -8.62 -8.91
N VAL A 148 -16.65 -8.19 -8.99
CA VAL A 148 -16.35 -6.76 -8.93
C VAL A 148 -17.00 -6.16 -10.17
N LYS A 149 -18.23 -5.67 -10.02
CA LYS A 149 -18.89 -4.85 -11.04
C LYS A 149 -17.86 -3.84 -11.50
N VAL A 150 -17.46 -3.92 -12.77
CA VAL A 150 -16.49 -3.00 -13.36
C VAL A 150 -16.92 -1.61 -12.94
N ALA A 151 -16.05 -0.89 -12.22
CA ALA A 151 -16.41 0.37 -11.61
C ALA A 151 -16.95 1.28 -12.71
N LYS A 152 -18.22 1.68 -12.60
CA LYS A 152 -18.86 2.58 -13.57
C LYS A 152 -17.95 3.81 -13.73
N PRO A 153 -17.54 4.17 -14.96
CA PRO A 153 -16.70 5.37 -15.15
C PRO A 153 -17.43 6.60 -14.62
N TRP A 154 -16.67 7.58 -14.11
CA TRP A 154 -17.23 8.83 -13.60
C TRP A 154 -17.67 9.72 -14.76
N SER A 155 -18.94 10.14 -14.79
CA SER A 155 -19.40 11.12 -15.77
C SER A 155 -18.91 12.53 -15.40
N SER A 156 -18.85 13.42 -16.40
CA SER A 156 -18.51 14.83 -16.17
C SER A 156 -19.50 15.50 -15.22
N SER A 157 -20.79 15.17 -15.31
CA SER A 157 -21.84 15.67 -14.41
C SER A 157 -21.63 15.22 -12.96
N GLU A 158 -21.27 13.96 -12.72
CA GLU A 158 -20.96 13.46 -11.36
C GLU A 158 -19.74 14.20 -10.78
N ILE A 159 -18.72 14.45 -11.61
CA ILE A 159 -17.52 15.20 -11.20
C ILE A 159 -17.87 16.65 -10.84
N GLU A 160 -18.72 17.31 -11.63
CA GLU A 160 -19.21 18.66 -11.30
C GLU A 160 -20.01 18.70 -10.01
N THR A 161 -20.90 17.71 -9.80
CA THR A 161 -21.67 17.58 -8.56
C THR A 161 -20.75 17.41 -7.36
N LEU A 162 -19.70 16.59 -7.46
CA LEU A 162 -18.68 16.45 -6.41
C LEU A 162 -17.94 17.77 -6.12
N LYS A 163 -17.60 18.54 -7.16
CA LYS A 163 -16.92 19.84 -7.00
C LYS A 163 -17.83 20.87 -6.33
N LYS A 164 -19.10 20.94 -6.75
CA LYS A 164 -20.10 21.87 -6.21
C LYS A 164 -20.46 21.56 -4.75
N ASN A 165 -20.51 20.28 -4.38
CA ASN A 165 -20.95 19.82 -3.06
C ASN A 165 -19.77 19.35 -2.18
N SER A 166 -18.65 20.06 -2.21
CA SER A 166 -17.42 19.65 -1.51
C SER A 166 -17.55 19.61 0.03
N ASN A 167 -18.54 20.31 0.57
CA ASN A 167 -18.92 20.41 1.98
C ASN A 167 -19.79 19.25 2.47
N LEU A 168 -20.46 18.51 1.58
CA LEU A 168 -21.28 17.36 1.99
C LEU A 168 -20.41 16.21 2.50
N SER A 169 -20.97 15.43 3.42
CA SER A 169 -20.36 14.20 3.91
C SER A 169 -20.28 13.14 2.80
N ILE A 170 -19.35 12.20 2.93
CA ILE A 170 -19.18 11.10 1.97
C ILE A 170 -20.47 10.26 1.87
N LYS A 171 -21.24 10.15 2.95
CA LYS A 171 -22.49 9.40 2.99
C LYS A 171 -23.59 10.10 2.18
N GLU A 172 -23.78 11.40 2.36
CA GLU A 172 -24.75 12.18 1.58
C GLU A 172 -24.40 12.19 0.08
N LEU A 173 -23.11 12.33 -0.26
CA LEU A 173 -22.65 12.23 -1.65
C LEU A 173 -22.87 10.84 -2.25
N SER A 174 -22.72 9.80 -1.44
CA SER A 174 -22.97 8.41 -1.84
C SER A 174 -24.44 8.18 -2.18
N GLU A 175 -25.35 8.70 -1.35
CA GLU A 175 -26.80 8.66 -1.59
C GLU A 175 -27.18 9.50 -2.82
N LEU A 176 -26.62 10.70 -2.96
CA LEU A 176 -26.89 11.61 -4.08
C LEU A 176 -26.45 11.05 -5.44
N LEU A 177 -25.30 10.38 -5.50
CA LEU A 177 -24.71 9.90 -6.76
C LEU A 177 -24.96 8.40 -7.03
N GLY A 178 -25.59 7.68 -6.11
CA GLY A 178 -25.80 6.23 -6.23
C GLY A 178 -24.50 5.43 -6.33
N ARG A 179 -23.42 5.90 -5.71
CA ARG A 179 -22.09 5.27 -5.72
C ARG A 179 -21.69 4.86 -4.31
N THR A 180 -20.77 3.91 -4.20
CA THR A 180 -20.28 3.47 -2.88
C THR A 180 -19.46 4.56 -2.19
N PRO A 181 -19.51 4.68 -0.84
CA PRO A 181 -18.72 5.66 -0.10
C PRO A 181 -17.22 5.60 -0.41
N GLY A 182 -16.68 4.40 -0.59
CA GLY A 182 -15.27 4.20 -0.96
C GLY A 182 -14.93 4.78 -2.33
N SER A 183 -15.80 4.62 -3.33
CA SER A 183 -15.60 5.20 -4.67
C SER A 183 -15.62 6.73 -4.64
N ILE A 184 -16.55 7.31 -3.87
CA ILE A 184 -16.67 8.77 -3.65
C ILE A 184 -15.40 9.31 -2.99
N ASN A 185 -14.94 8.66 -1.91
CA ASN A 185 -13.73 9.06 -1.20
C ASN A 185 -12.50 9.01 -2.10
N GLN A 186 -12.33 7.92 -2.85
CA GLN A 186 -11.23 7.76 -3.80
C GLN A 186 -11.26 8.89 -4.84
N LYS A 187 -12.42 9.14 -5.47
CA LYS A 187 -12.52 10.17 -6.50
C LYS A 187 -12.28 11.58 -5.96
N LYS A 188 -12.71 11.86 -4.73
CA LYS A 188 -12.44 13.14 -4.05
C LYS A 188 -10.94 13.34 -3.82
N ASN A 189 -10.23 12.29 -3.43
CA ASN A 189 -8.77 12.31 -3.30
C ASN A 189 -8.07 12.50 -4.65
N ASP A 190 -8.49 11.78 -5.69
CA ASP A 190 -7.92 11.94 -7.04
C ASP A 190 -8.10 13.38 -7.55
N LEU A 191 -9.26 13.99 -7.32
CA LEU A 191 -9.53 15.38 -7.69
C LEU A 191 -8.66 16.36 -6.90
N LYS A 192 -8.45 16.09 -5.61
CA LYS A 192 -7.57 16.91 -4.75
C LYS A 192 -6.12 16.82 -5.23
N GLU A 193 -5.63 15.61 -5.50
CA GLU A 193 -4.28 15.38 -6.01
C GLU A 193 -4.09 16.04 -7.38
N ALA A 194 -5.07 15.96 -8.29
CA ALA A 194 -5.00 16.64 -9.58
C ALA A 194 -4.92 18.17 -9.42
N ILE A 195 -5.64 18.75 -8.47
CA ILE A 195 -5.57 20.20 -8.16
C ILE A 195 -4.18 20.55 -7.61
N GLU A 196 -3.65 19.74 -6.69
CA GLU A 196 -2.32 19.95 -6.09
C GLU A 196 -1.20 19.80 -7.14
N GLN A 197 -1.24 18.77 -7.98
CA GLN A 197 -0.26 18.55 -9.05
C GLN A 197 -0.30 19.69 -10.09
N ASN A 198 -1.47 20.18 -10.47
CA ASN A 198 -1.60 21.34 -11.37
C ASN A 198 -1.05 22.62 -10.72
N SER A 199 -1.21 22.77 -9.40
CA SER A 199 -0.62 23.88 -8.64
C SER A 199 0.91 23.86 -8.69
N VAL A 200 1.52 22.68 -8.56
CA VAL A 200 2.98 22.49 -8.60
C VAL A 200 3.53 22.74 -10.01
N LYS A 201 2.90 22.21 -11.05
CA LYS A 201 3.34 22.43 -12.44
C LYS A 201 3.35 23.91 -12.83
N ASN A 202 2.44 24.70 -12.28
CA ASN A 202 2.37 26.14 -12.55
C ASN A 202 3.23 27.01 -11.62
N SER A 203 4.03 26.42 -10.73
CA SER A 203 4.92 27.19 -9.84
C SER A 203 6.08 27.88 -10.59
N GLY A 204 6.43 27.42 -11.78
CA GLY A 204 7.46 28.03 -12.65
C GLY A 204 6.91 28.78 -13.88
N ALA A 205 5.61 28.70 -14.17
CA ALA A 205 5.05 29.36 -15.34
C ALA A 205 5.08 30.89 -15.18
N THR A 206 5.49 31.59 -16.23
CA THR A 206 5.47 33.06 -16.28
C THR A 206 4.04 33.57 -16.14
N TRP A 207 3.87 34.76 -15.53
CA TRP A 207 2.55 35.38 -15.37
C TRP A 207 2.15 36.05 -16.68
N THR A 208 1.05 35.59 -17.27
CA THR A 208 0.51 36.18 -18.50
C THR A 208 -0.15 37.53 -18.23
N GLU A 209 -0.20 38.42 -19.22
CA GLU A 209 -0.86 39.72 -19.06
C GLU A 209 -2.34 39.60 -18.68
N LYS A 210 -3.03 38.56 -19.15
CA LYS A 210 -4.42 38.29 -18.79
C LYS A 210 -4.57 37.99 -17.30
N GLU A 211 -3.67 37.17 -16.74
CA GLU A 211 -3.64 36.89 -15.30
C GLU A 211 -3.32 38.16 -14.49
N LEU A 212 -2.40 39.00 -14.96
CA LEU A 212 -2.06 40.27 -14.30
C LEU A 212 -3.24 41.24 -14.25
N LYS A 213 -3.91 41.45 -15.41
CA LYS A 213 -5.13 42.27 -15.50
C LYS A 213 -6.24 41.71 -14.62
N PHE A 214 -6.36 40.39 -14.55
CA PHE A 214 -7.33 39.73 -13.67
C PHE A 214 -7.04 40.00 -12.19
N LEU A 215 -5.79 39.89 -11.75
CA LEU A 215 -5.37 40.19 -10.37
C LEU A 215 -5.66 41.65 -10.01
N GLN A 216 -5.33 42.59 -10.92
CA GLN A 216 -5.60 44.03 -10.73
C GLN A 216 -7.09 44.31 -10.58
N LYS A 217 -7.95 43.67 -11.39
CA LYS A 217 -9.40 43.86 -11.34
C LYS A 217 -10.07 43.21 -10.12
N ASN A 218 -9.48 42.16 -9.53
CA ASN A 218 -10.11 41.32 -8.51
C ASN A 218 -9.45 41.40 -7.13
N LEU A 219 -8.85 42.54 -6.78
CA LEU A 219 -8.17 42.75 -5.49
C LEU A 219 -9.07 42.60 -4.26
N LYS A 220 -10.40 42.62 -4.47
CA LYS A 220 -11.37 42.39 -3.42
C LYS A 220 -11.45 40.93 -2.95
N LYS A 221 -11.05 39.97 -3.79
CA LYS A 221 -11.10 38.54 -3.48
C LYS A 221 -9.91 38.11 -2.62
N SER A 222 -10.08 37.03 -1.87
CA SER A 222 -9.00 36.43 -1.09
C SER A 222 -7.95 35.77 -2.01
N SER A 223 -6.70 35.70 -1.57
CA SER A 223 -5.62 35.04 -2.32
C SER A 223 -5.93 33.58 -2.63
N ARG A 224 -6.72 32.89 -1.79
CA ARG A 224 -7.16 31.51 -2.01
C ARG A 224 -8.15 31.40 -3.16
N GLU A 225 -9.13 32.31 -3.25
CA GLU A 225 -10.09 32.33 -4.36
C GLU A 225 -9.41 32.69 -5.68
N LEU A 226 -8.51 33.69 -5.66
CA LEU A 226 -7.72 34.05 -6.84
C LEU A 226 -6.86 32.88 -7.32
N ALA A 227 -6.22 32.15 -6.40
CA ALA A 227 -5.43 30.96 -6.70
C ALA A 227 -6.27 29.85 -7.36
N ALA A 228 -7.48 29.62 -6.84
CA ALA A 228 -8.40 28.64 -7.40
C ALA A 228 -8.84 29.00 -8.83
N ILE A 229 -9.16 30.28 -9.10
CA ILE A 229 -9.58 30.74 -10.42
C ILE A 229 -8.44 30.67 -11.43
N LEU A 230 -7.23 31.09 -11.02
CA LEU A 230 -6.06 31.13 -11.91
C LEU A 230 -5.34 29.78 -12.03
N SER A 231 -5.78 28.75 -11.30
CA SER A 231 -5.07 27.46 -11.21
C SER A 231 -3.59 27.63 -10.83
N ARG A 232 -3.32 28.55 -9.89
CA ARG A 232 -1.99 28.83 -9.33
C ARG A 232 -1.96 28.44 -7.86
N SER A 233 -0.78 28.30 -7.27
CA SER A 233 -0.65 28.15 -5.82
C SER A 233 -0.98 29.48 -5.10
N LYS A 234 -1.56 29.38 -3.90
CA LYS A 234 -1.85 30.55 -3.04
C LYS A 234 -0.59 31.40 -2.83
N SER A 235 0.54 30.76 -2.53
CA SER A 235 1.82 31.43 -2.30
C SER A 235 2.34 32.16 -3.54
N SER A 236 2.14 31.61 -4.74
CA SER A 236 2.51 32.27 -6.01
C SER A 236 1.68 33.54 -6.22
N VAL A 237 0.37 33.47 -5.99
CA VAL A 237 -0.52 34.65 -6.05
C VAL A 237 -0.11 35.72 -5.06
N GLU A 238 0.13 35.36 -3.79
CA GLU A 238 0.56 36.30 -2.74
C GLU A 238 1.89 36.97 -3.09
N THR A 239 2.87 36.18 -3.51
CA THR A 239 4.18 36.69 -3.95
C THR A 239 4.03 37.65 -5.13
N LYS A 240 3.16 37.34 -6.09
CA LYS A 240 2.94 38.20 -7.25
C LYS A 240 2.22 39.50 -6.89
N LEU A 241 1.17 39.43 -6.08
CA LEU A 241 0.47 40.62 -5.57
C LEU A 241 1.42 41.52 -4.79
N HIS A 242 2.29 40.95 -3.95
CA HIS A 242 3.32 41.71 -3.23
C HIS A 242 4.28 42.44 -4.19
N LYS A 243 4.76 41.76 -5.25
CA LYS A 243 5.62 42.38 -6.26
C LYS A 243 4.91 43.51 -7.02
N LEU A 244 3.64 43.35 -7.36
CA LEU A 244 2.85 44.38 -8.05
C LEU A 244 2.63 45.61 -7.16
N ARG A 245 2.36 45.41 -5.87
CA ARG A 245 2.27 46.51 -4.89
C ARG A 245 3.59 47.25 -4.73
N LYS A 246 4.71 46.53 -4.64
CA LYS A 246 6.05 47.14 -4.54
C LYS A 246 6.40 47.99 -5.76
N LYS A 247 5.89 47.64 -6.95
CA LYS A 247 6.06 48.41 -8.18
C LYS A 247 5.13 49.62 -8.30
N GLY A 248 4.11 49.75 -7.44
CA GLY A 248 3.10 50.79 -7.56
C GLY A 248 1.99 50.47 -8.58
N ASP A 249 2.00 49.28 -9.20
CA ASP A 249 0.98 48.86 -10.17
C ASP A 249 -0.40 48.67 -9.52
N ILE A 250 -0.42 48.53 -8.18
CA ILE A 250 -1.61 48.23 -7.38
C ILE A 250 -1.51 48.95 -6.03
N SER A 251 -2.56 49.67 -5.64
CA SER A 251 -2.63 50.35 -4.34
C SER A 251 -2.84 49.36 -3.17
N TYR A 252 -2.43 49.77 -1.97
CA TYR A 252 -2.75 49.03 -0.75
C TYR A 252 -4.25 49.07 -0.53
N ARG A 253 -4.81 47.91 -0.20
CA ARG A 253 -6.18 47.78 0.25
C ARG A 253 -6.19 48.30 1.69
N ILE A 254 -6.65 49.54 1.88
CA ILE A 254 -7.02 50.09 3.19
C ILE A 254 -8.23 49.30 3.70
#